data_AF-A0A3M1QKB0-F1
#
_entry.id   AF-A0A3M1QKB0-F1
#
_cell.length_a   1.000
_cell.length_b   1.000
_cell.length_c   1.000
_cell.angle_alpha   90.00
_cell.angle_beta   90.00
_cell.angle_gamma   90.00
#
_symmetry.space_group_name_H-M   'P 1'
#
loop_
_entity.id
_entity.type
_entity.pdbx_description
1 polymer ?
#
loop_
_entity_poly.entity_id
_entity_poly.type
_entity_poly.pdbx_seq_one_letter_code
_entity_poly.pdbx_strand_id
1 'polypeptide(L)'
;GLGALLFLLSDARGRAQLLRPGPWLALLVAVAVFSPVLIWNAQHDWVSFRFQLARRAAQHTHFVPGHAVAWLAGQFVLLSPLVFVLFTGAWWVGLRRFRHDRSGRWRFAVCFALPWLAVCLWQGLSARVHINWALPAYLSLLPVAVVLMRVPGLLPAPSRRWRPATLIRRYLWTMVVIESLVLLYVTVPIPHVPRPTLFAPWNHVASAAERAEDEFEVHTSSEPFIIAGGVYKLASELAFYMREGSGHTDWRDVIPQGAVHGGGLNYVNWHNVAEFFGRNAVFVTDHDDPQVVATLREYFDRVDPPKLMYEHASALGAVKRYWWIGCHRLAGTPKQGRRAIGEPEHPVAALARRR
;
A
#
# COMPACT_ATOMS: atom_id res chain seq x y z
N GLY A 1 -20.40 -5.69 -0.38
CA GLY A 1 -21.60 -4.96 0.09
C GLY A 1 -22.39 -4.38 -1.06
N LEU A 2 -22.01 -3.20 -1.56
CA LEU A 2 -22.77 -2.44 -2.56
C LEU A 2 -23.11 -3.24 -3.84
N GLY A 3 -22.15 -3.95 -4.43
CA GLY A 3 -22.42 -4.72 -5.64
C GLY A 3 -23.42 -5.86 -5.44
N ALA A 4 -23.38 -6.53 -4.29
CA ALA A 4 -24.36 -7.56 -3.93
C ALA A 4 -25.77 -6.95 -3.76
N LEU A 5 -25.86 -5.80 -3.09
CA LEU A 5 -27.13 -5.09 -2.92
C LEU A 5 -27.71 -4.66 -4.27
N LEU A 6 -26.91 -4.02 -5.13
CA LEU A 6 -27.33 -3.63 -6.48
C LEU A 6 -27.78 -4.83 -7.31
N PHE A 7 -27.06 -5.95 -7.20
CA PHE A 7 -27.44 -7.18 -7.88
C PHE A 7 -28.79 -7.74 -7.39
N LEU A 8 -29.01 -7.81 -6.08
CA LEU A 8 -30.27 -8.28 -5.50
C LEU A 8 -31.44 -7.36 -5.86
N LEU A 9 -31.21 -6.04 -5.89
CA LEU A 9 -32.25 -5.08 -6.27
C LEU A 9 -32.55 -5.08 -7.79
N SER A 10 -31.63 -5.61 -8.61
CA SER A 10 -31.70 -5.52 -10.08
C SER A 10 -32.88 -6.25 -10.73
N ASP A 11 -33.44 -7.29 -10.09
CA ASP A 11 -34.64 -8.00 -10.60
C ASP A 11 -35.56 -8.50 -9.48
N ALA A 12 -36.74 -9.00 -9.88
CA ALA A 12 -37.74 -9.49 -8.95
C ALA A 12 -37.26 -10.71 -8.14
N ARG A 13 -36.44 -11.58 -8.75
CA ARG A 13 -35.92 -12.80 -8.11
C ARG A 13 -34.94 -12.46 -7.00
N GLY A 14 -34.02 -11.52 -7.25
CA GLY A 14 -33.07 -11.01 -6.27
C GLY A 14 -33.77 -10.28 -5.13
N ARG A 15 -34.78 -9.45 -5.42
CA ARG A 15 -35.57 -8.77 -4.38
C ARG A 15 -36.31 -9.76 -3.49
N ALA A 16 -36.83 -10.85 -4.07
CA ALA A 16 -37.45 -11.92 -3.28
C ALA A 16 -36.44 -12.65 -2.36
N GLN A 17 -35.15 -12.66 -2.68
CA GLN A 17 -34.13 -13.21 -1.77
C GLN A 17 -33.94 -12.34 -0.53
N LEU A 18 -34.18 -11.02 -0.60
CA LEU A 18 -34.12 -10.14 0.57
C LEU A 18 -35.25 -10.43 1.58
N LEU A 19 -36.30 -11.14 1.18
CA LEU A 19 -37.33 -11.63 2.09
C LEU A 19 -36.95 -12.96 2.76
N ARG A 20 -35.84 -13.59 2.33
CA ARG A 20 -35.33 -14.84 2.89
C ARG A 20 -34.25 -14.55 3.93
N PRO A 21 -34.03 -15.45 4.90
CA PRO A 21 -33.01 -15.24 5.93
C PRO A 21 -31.57 -15.23 5.40
N GLY A 22 -31.31 -15.86 4.24
CA GLY A 22 -29.95 -16.05 3.71
C GLY A 22 -29.10 -14.78 3.63
N PRO A 23 -29.50 -13.72 2.91
CA PRO A 23 -28.74 -12.47 2.84
C PRO A 23 -28.51 -11.80 4.20
N TRP A 24 -29.46 -11.91 5.12
CA TRP A 24 -29.37 -11.33 6.47
C TRP A 24 -28.45 -12.13 7.38
N LEU A 25 -28.46 -13.47 7.28
CA LEU A 25 -27.48 -14.33 7.94
C LEU A 25 -26.07 -14.05 7.43
N ALA A 26 -25.90 -13.87 6.12
CA ALA A 26 -24.61 -13.48 5.54
C ALA A 26 -24.16 -12.11 6.06
N LEU A 27 -25.07 -11.14 6.20
CA LEU A 27 -24.77 -9.85 6.81
C LEU A 27 -24.38 -9.99 8.29
N LEU A 28 -25.10 -10.80 9.07
CA LEU A 28 -24.80 -11.06 10.47
C LEU A 28 -23.42 -11.69 10.63
N VAL A 29 -23.07 -12.69 9.80
CA VAL A 29 -21.74 -13.30 9.78
C VAL A 29 -20.67 -12.26 9.40
N ALA A 30 -20.93 -11.43 8.39
CA ALA A 30 -19.99 -10.38 7.99
C ALA A 30 -19.75 -9.37 9.12
N VAL A 31 -20.81 -8.96 9.83
CA VAL A 31 -20.70 -8.07 11.01
C VAL A 31 -19.97 -8.78 12.15
N ALA A 32 -20.25 -10.05 12.42
CA ALA A 32 -19.58 -10.81 13.47
C ALA A 32 -18.07 -10.94 13.20
N VAL A 33 -17.68 -11.30 11.97
CA VAL A 33 -16.27 -11.41 11.56
C VAL A 33 -15.58 -10.04 11.56
N PHE A 34 -16.30 -8.97 11.20
CA PHE A 34 -15.75 -7.60 11.20
C PHE A 34 -15.85 -6.90 12.57
N SER A 35 -16.54 -7.49 13.54
CA SER A 35 -16.77 -6.89 14.85
C SER A 35 -15.49 -6.55 15.63
N PRO A 36 -14.40 -7.34 15.58
CA PRO A 36 -13.16 -6.97 16.27
C PRO A 36 -12.60 -5.63 15.78
N VAL A 37 -12.73 -5.34 14.47
CA VAL A 37 -12.27 -4.08 13.87
C VAL A 37 -13.14 -2.91 14.33
N LEU A 38 -14.46 -3.11 14.41
CA LEU A 38 -15.41 -2.10 14.88
C LEU A 38 -15.21 -1.78 16.37
N ILE A 39 -15.09 -2.82 17.20
CA ILE A 39 -14.89 -2.69 18.65
C ILE A 39 -13.57 -1.99 18.94
N TRP A 40 -12.47 -2.43 18.31
CA TRP A 40 -11.17 -1.80 18.51
C TRP A 40 -11.19 -0.34 18.07
N ASN A 41 -11.77 -0.01 16.91
CA ASN A 41 -11.87 1.38 16.47
C ASN A 41 -12.75 2.23 17.40
N ALA A 42 -13.86 1.70 17.90
CA ALA A 42 -14.70 2.41 18.86
C ALA A 42 -13.94 2.73 20.16
N GLN A 43 -13.01 1.87 20.57
CA GLN A 43 -12.13 2.07 21.73
C GLN A 43 -10.95 3.03 21.45
N HIS A 44 -10.63 3.29 20.18
CA HIS A 44 -9.48 4.12 19.75
C HIS A 44 -9.93 5.30 18.88
N ASP A 45 -11.05 5.96 19.27
CA ASP A 45 -11.57 7.17 18.63
C ASP A 45 -11.74 7.09 17.10
N TRP A 46 -12.05 5.89 16.61
CA TRP A 46 -12.21 5.56 15.19
C TRP A 46 -10.97 5.92 14.34
N VAL A 47 -9.77 5.82 14.92
CA VAL A 47 -8.51 6.25 14.31
C VAL A 47 -8.29 5.71 12.89
N SER A 48 -8.59 4.42 12.64
CA SER A 48 -8.41 3.85 11.30
C SER A 48 -9.37 4.48 10.28
N PHE A 49 -10.62 4.73 10.67
CA PHE A 49 -11.61 5.36 9.78
C PHE A 49 -11.30 6.83 9.54
N ARG A 50 -10.95 7.58 10.60
CA ARG A 50 -10.53 8.98 10.49
C ARG A 50 -9.31 9.11 9.60
N PHE A 51 -8.31 8.26 9.77
CA PHE A 51 -7.12 8.23 8.92
C PHE A 51 -7.49 8.05 7.44
N GLN A 52 -8.38 7.10 7.12
CA GLN A 52 -8.80 6.84 5.74
C GLN A 52 -9.69 7.95 5.16
N LEU A 53 -10.60 8.51 5.95
CA LEU A 53 -11.52 9.57 5.50
C LEU A 53 -10.82 10.93 5.39
N ALA A 54 -10.07 11.34 6.41
CA ALA A 54 -9.38 12.64 6.44
C ALA A 54 -8.29 12.70 5.36
N ARG A 55 -7.50 11.64 5.20
CA ARG A 55 -6.50 11.56 4.13
C ARG A 55 -7.15 11.66 2.76
N ARG A 56 -8.30 11.00 2.54
CA ARG A 56 -9.02 11.12 1.27
C ARG A 56 -9.59 12.52 1.08
N ALA A 57 -10.22 13.11 2.08
CA ALA A 57 -10.73 14.48 2.00
C ALA A 57 -9.63 15.49 1.66
N ALA A 58 -8.45 15.37 2.28
CA ALA A 58 -7.29 16.21 1.99
C ALA A 58 -6.70 15.99 0.58
N GLN A 59 -6.91 14.81 -0.01
CA GLN A 59 -6.49 14.50 -1.38
C GLN A 59 -7.47 15.02 -2.46
N HIS A 60 -8.69 15.41 -2.08
CA HIS A 60 -9.75 15.89 -2.98
C HIS A 60 -9.82 17.41 -3.11
N THR A 61 -8.70 18.11 -2.94
CA THR A 61 -8.67 19.57 -2.96
C THR A 61 -8.68 20.17 -4.37
N HIS A 62 -8.27 19.41 -5.39
CA HIS A 62 -8.18 19.88 -6.77
C HIS A 62 -8.71 18.86 -7.77
N PHE A 63 -9.26 19.35 -8.89
CA PHE A 63 -9.64 18.52 -10.03
C PHE A 63 -8.44 18.38 -10.99
N VAL A 64 -7.87 17.18 -11.06
CA VAL A 64 -6.67 16.83 -11.82
C VAL A 64 -6.95 15.56 -12.66
N PRO A 65 -7.65 15.69 -13.80
CA PRO A 65 -8.10 14.53 -14.60
C PRO A 65 -6.94 13.70 -15.17
N GLY A 66 -5.72 14.26 -15.24
CA GLY A 66 -4.52 13.53 -15.64
C GLY A 66 -4.24 12.30 -14.77
N HIS A 67 -4.66 12.29 -13.50
CA HIS A 67 -4.53 11.12 -12.63
C HIS A 67 -5.45 9.96 -13.08
N ALA A 68 -6.68 10.25 -13.50
CA ALA A 68 -7.61 9.26 -14.04
C ALA A 68 -7.10 8.68 -15.36
N VAL A 69 -6.55 9.53 -16.24
CA VAL A 69 -5.94 9.08 -17.50
C VAL A 69 -4.74 8.19 -17.24
N ALA A 70 -3.83 8.59 -16.36
CA ALA A 70 -2.67 7.79 -15.96
C ALA A 70 -3.10 6.46 -15.33
N TRP A 71 -4.15 6.47 -14.51
CA TRP A 71 -4.70 5.25 -13.93
C TRP A 71 -5.28 4.31 -14.98
N LEU A 72 -6.07 4.81 -15.94
CA LEU A 72 -6.61 4.02 -17.06
C LEU A 72 -5.50 3.44 -17.94
N ALA A 73 -4.48 4.24 -18.27
CA ALA A 73 -3.30 3.76 -19.00
C ALA A 73 -2.56 2.67 -18.21
N GLY A 74 -2.44 2.85 -16.89
CA GLY A 74 -1.96 1.82 -15.98
C GLY A 74 -2.77 0.53 -16.10
N GLN A 75 -4.10 0.59 -16.04
CA GLN A 75 -4.95 -0.60 -16.17
C GLN A 75 -4.76 -1.33 -17.51
N PHE A 76 -4.55 -0.60 -18.61
CA PHE A 76 -4.26 -1.19 -19.92
C PHE A 76 -2.94 -1.97 -19.92
N VAL A 77 -1.90 -1.42 -19.30
CA VAL A 77 -0.59 -2.09 -19.18
C VAL A 77 -0.68 -3.28 -18.22
N LEU A 78 -1.26 -3.08 -17.03
CA LEU A 78 -1.37 -4.11 -15.99
C LEU A 78 -2.18 -5.32 -16.44
N LEU A 79 -3.36 -5.08 -17.04
CA LEU A 79 -4.20 -6.17 -17.52
C LEU A 79 -3.61 -6.82 -18.77
N SER A 80 -2.74 -6.11 -19.50
CA SER A 80 -2.42 -6.29 -20.91
C SER A 80 -3.51 -5.80 -21.88
N PRO A 81 -3.15 -5.58 -23.16
CA PRO A 81 -4.11 -5.20 -24.18
C PRO A 81 -5.28 -6.17 -24.36
N LEU A 82 -5.04 -7.50 -24.39
CA LEU A 82 -6.10 -8.47 -24.67
C LEU A 82 -7.11 -8.52 -23.52
N VAL A 83 -6.64 -8.66 -22.28
CA VAL A 83 -7.53 -8.76 -21.11
C VAL A 83 -8.27 -7.44 -20.90
N PHE A 84 -7.60 -6.30 -21.12
CA PHE A 84 -8.26 -5.01 -21.07
C PHE A 84 -9.43 -4.92 -22.06
N VAL A 85 -9.24 -5.34 -23.33
CA VAL A 85 -10.30 -5.40 -24.34
C VAL A 85 -11.41 -6.38 -23.94
N LEU A 86 -11.07 -7.54 -23.39
CA LEU A 86 -12.07 -8.51 -22.95
C LEU A 86 -12.89 -7.99 -21.76
N PHE A 87 -12.28 -7.29 -20.81
CA PHE A 87 -12.97 -6.73 -19.64
C PHE A 87 -13.83 -5.53 -20.02
N THR A 88 -13.32 -4.62 -20.85
CA THR A 88 -14.11 -3.49 -21.37
C THR A 88 -15.26 -3.98 -22.24
N GLY A 89 -15.04 -4.99 -23.09
CA GLY A 89 -16.09 -5.65 -23.84
C GLY A 89 -17.11 -6.35 -22.92
N ALA A 90 -16.66 -7.03 -21.87
CA ALA A 90 -17.53 -7.73 -20.92
C ALA A 90 -18.43 -6.76 -20.18
N TRP A 91 -17.86 -5.63 -19.79
CA TRP A 91 -18.57 -4.53 -19.19
C TRP A 91 -19.59 -3.93 -20.16
N TRP A 92 -19.20 -3.61 -21.39
CA TRP A 92 -20.08 -3.04 -22.41
C TRP A 92 -21.27 -3.96 -22.75
N VAL A 93 -20.99 -5.24 -23.04
CA VAL A 93 -22.03 -6.23 -23.33
C VAL A 93 -22.90 -6.47 -22.09
N GLY A 94 -22.29 -6.46 -20.90
CA GLY A 94 -22.99 -6.59 -19.63
C GLY A 94 -24.02 -5.49 -19.43
N LEU A 95 -23.65 -4.23 -19.69
CA LEU A 95 -24.56 -3.08 -19.64
C LEU A 95 -25.71 -3.21 -20.65
N ARG A 96 -25.42 -3.57 -21.90
CA ARG A 96 -26.46 -3.72 -22.93
C ARG A 96 -27.42 -4.87 -22.66
N ARG A 97 -26.93 -5.96 -22.06
CA ARG A 97 -27.74 -7.14 -21.73
C ARG A 97 -28.36 -7.08 -20.34
N PHE A 98 -28.03 -6.08 -19.53
CA PHE A 98 -28.40 -6.00 -18.11
C PHE A 98 -29.89 -6.29 -17.88
N ARG A 99 -30.79 -5.61 -18.60
CA ARG A 99 -32.25 -5.75 -18.42
C ARG A 99 -32.82 -7.08 -18.92
N HIS A 100 -32.14 -7.75 -19.84
CA HIS A 100 -32.61 -8.97 -20.50
C HIS A 100 -31.84 -10.23 -20.06
N ASP A 101 -30.94 -10.10 -19.11
CA ASP A 101 -30.07 -11.17 -18.65
C ASP A 101 -30.80 -12.14 -17.72
N ARG A 102 -31.47 -13.14 -18.31
CA ARG A 102 -32.25 -14.14 -17.56
C ARG A 102 -31.40 -15.02 -16.63
N SER A 103 -30.13 -15.25 -16.96
CA SER A 103 -29.23 -16.04 -16.11
C SER A 103 -28.53 -15.22 -15.03
N GLY A 104 -28.59 -13.88 -15.11
CA GLY A 104 -28.04 -12.98 -14.09
C GLY A 104 -26.51 -12.83 -14.12
N ARG A 105 -25.80 -13.54 -15.01
CA ARG A 105 -24.32 -13.50 -15.10
C ARG A 105 -23.77 -12.12 -15.49
N TRP A 106 -24.43 -11.44 -16.42
CA TRP A 106 -24.04 -10.11 -16.89
C TRP A 106 -24.39 -9.06 -15.83
N ARG A 107 -25.58 -9.19 -15.23
CA ARG A 107 -25.99 -8.33 -14.12
C ARG A 107 -25.05 -8.44 -12.93
N PHE A 108 -24.67 -9.65 -12.55
CA PHE A 108 -23.69 -9.89 -11.49
C PHE A 108 -22.37 -9.18 -11.78
N ALA A 109 -21.80 -9.40 -12.98
CA ALA A 109 -20.55 -8.79 -13.38
C ALA A 109 -20.61 -7.25 -13.36
N VAL A 110 -21.67 -6.66 -13.90
CA VAL A 110 -21.86 -5.20 -13.89
C VAL A 110 -22.03 -4.68 -12.46
N CYS A 111 -22.90 -5.28 -11.65
CA CYS A 111 -23.18 -4.81 -10.29
C CYS A 111 -21.94 -4.87 -9.37
N PHE A 112 -21.06 -5.86 -9.54
CA PHE A 112 -19.84 -5.97 -8.73
C PHE A 112 -18.67 -5.14 -9.28
N ALA A 113 -18.52 -5.01 -10.60
CA ALA A 113 -17.43 -4.25 -11.19
C ALA A 113 -17.68 -2.74 -11.23
N LEU A 114 -18.84 -2.33 -11.75
CA LEU A 114 -19.10 -0.94 -12.13
C LEU A 114 -19.00 0.04 -10.95
N PRO A 115 -19.62 -0.20 -9.78
CA PRO A 115 -19.57 0.77 -8.69
C PRO A 115 -18.14 1.00 -8.20
N TRP A 116 -17.34 -0.05 -8.14
CA TRP A 116 -15.97 0.05 -7.65
C TRP A 116 -15.02 0.70 -8.65
N LEU A 117 -15.15 0.36 -9.94
CA LEU A 117 -14.40 1.05 -11.01
C LEU A 117 -14.81 2.52 -11.11
N ALA A 118 -16.09 2.84 -10.92
CA ALA A 118 -16.58 4.22 -10.90
C ALA A 118 -15.98 5.00 -9.72
N VAL A 119 -15.89 4.39 -8.53
CA VAL A 119 -15.20 5.00 -7.39
C VAL A 119 -13.72 5.22 -7.71
N CYS A 120 -13.01 4.24 -8.28
CA CYS A 120 -11.60 4.41 -8.64
C CYS A 120 -11.41 5.52 -9.68
N LEU A 121 -12.27 5.58 -10.70
CA LEU A 121 -12.19 6.60 -11.73
C LEU A 121 -12.50 7.99 -11.16
N TRP A 122 -13.56 8.12 -10.36
CA TRP A 122 -13.94 9.37 -9.71
C TRP A 122 -12.82 9.84 -8.77
N GLN A 123 -12.26 8.95 -7.96
CA GLN A 123 -11.11 9.27 -7.10
C GLN A 123 -9.91 9.70 -7.94
N GLY A 124 -9.69 9.05 -9.09
CA GLY A 124 -8.69 9.40 -10.07
C GLY A 124 -8.84 10.79 -10.68
N LEU A 125 -10.02 11.43 -10.59
CA LEU A 125 -10.20 12.79 -11.10
C LEU A 125 -9.57 13.86 -10.18
N SER A 126 -9.18 13.50 -8.97
CA SER A 126 -8.65 14.44 -7.98
C SER A 126 -7.38 13.94 -7.29
N ALA A 127 -7.25 12.63 -7.14
CA ALA A 127 -6.16 11.99 -6.41
C ALA A 127 -5.52 10.85 -7.20
N ARG A 128 -4.26 10.54 -6.89
CA ARG A 128 -3.61 9.33 -7.42
C ARG A 128 -4.23 8.09 -6.80
N VAL A 129 -4.75 7.20 -7.64
CA VAL A 129 -5.29 5.90 -7.23
C VAL A 129 -4.25 4.83 -7.53
N HIS A 130 -3.98 3.95 -6.56
CA HIS A 130 -3.07 2.84 -6.80
C HIS A 130 -3.66 1.87 -7.85
N ILE A 131 -2.80 1.39 -8.74
CA ILE A 131 -3.19 0.56 -9.87
C ILE A 131 -3.90 -0.74 -9.44
N ASN A 132 -3.52 -1.28 -8.29
CA ASN A 132 -4.07 -2.52 -7.74
C ASN A 132 -5.48 -2.35 -7.15
N TRP A 133 -5.97 -1.11 -6.94
CA TRP A 133 -7.30 -0.92 -6.36
C TRP A 133 -8.41 -1.51 -7.23
N ALA A 134 -8.21 -1.60 -8.55
CA ALA A 134 -9.22 -2.13 -9.47
C ALA A 134 -9.45 -3.64 -9.36
N LEU A 135 -8.51 -4.41 -8.77
CA LEU A 135 -8.53 -5.88 -8.76
C LEU A 135 -9.87 -6.51 -8.35
N PRO A 136 -10.54 -6.07 -7.26
CA PRO A 136 -11.81 -6.67 -6.85
C PRO A 136 -12.90 -6.59 -7.92
N ALA A 137 -12.92 -5.53 -8.74
CA ALA A 137 -13.87 -5.40 -9.84
C ALA A 137 -13.60 -6.43 -10.94
N TYR A 138 -12.33 -6.65 -11.27
CA TYR A 138 -11.91 -7.57 -12.32
C TYR A 138 -12.29 -9.02 -12.04
N LEU A 139 -12.26 -9.44 -10.77
CA LEU A 139 -12.69 -10.79 -10.39
C LEU A 139 -14.13 -11.10 -10.84
N SER A 140 -15.02 -10.12 -10.77
CA SER A 140 -16.40 -10.28 -11.22
C SER A 140 -16.59 -10.28 -12.75
N LEU A 141 -15.63 -9.69 -13.49
CA LEU A 141 -15.65 -9.65 -14.96
C LEU A 141 -15.09 -10.95 -15.58
N LEU A 142 -14.26 -11.70 -14.87
CA LEU A 142 -13.62 -12.92 -15.40
C LEU A 142 -14.61 -13.92 -16.03
N PRO A 143 -15.72 -14.35 -15.37
CA PRO A 143 -16.59 -15.36 -15.94
C PRO A 143 -17.28 -14.89 -17.23
N VAL A 144 -17.69 -13.62 -17.29
CA VAL A 144 -18.37 -13.06 -18.46
C VAL A 144 -17.40 -12.71 -19.59
N ALA A 145 -16.15 -12.37 -19.28
CA ALA A 145 -15.08 -12.24 -20.27
C ALA A 145 -14.80 -13.59 -20.96
N VAL A 146 -14.83 -14.70 -20.23
CA VAL A 146 -14.74 -16.05 -20.81
C VAL A 146 -15.94 -16.37 -21.70
N VAL A 147 -17.15 -15.97 -21.29
CA VAL A 147 -18.35 -16.12 -22.13
C VAL A 147 -18.20 -15.33 -23.42
N LEU A 148 -17.68 -14.09 -23.38
CA LEU A 148 -17.45 -13.29 -24.59
C LEU A 148 -16.54 -13.97 -25.60
N MET A 149 -15.48 -14.63 -25.14
CA MET A 149 -14.57 -15.38 -26.02
C MET A 149 -15.26 -16.51 -26.77
N ARG A 150 -16.44 -16.97 -26.30
CA ARG A 150 -17.23 -18.03 -26.94
C ARG A 150 -18.35 -17.51 -27.83
N VAL A 151 -18.62 -16.21 -27.86
CA VAL A 151 -19.69 -15.64 -28.72
C VAL A 151 -19.13 -15.35 -30.12
N PRO A 152 -19.64 -16.01 -31.18
CA PRO A 152 -19.21 -15.73 -32.55
C PRO A 152 -19.51 -14.27 -32.96
N GLY A 153 -18.56 -13.61 -33.64
CA GLY A 153 -18.75 -12.30 -34.26
C GLY A 153 -18.54 -11.06 -33.37
N LEU A 154 -18.20 -11.24 -32.08
CA LEU A 154 -17.94 -10.13 -31.15
C LEU A 154 -16.49 -9.63 -31.17
N LEU A 155 -15.56 -10.49 -31.57
CA LEU A 155 -14.18 -10.12 -31.91
C LEU A 155 -14.05 -10.19 -33.44
N PRO A 156 -13.32 -9.26 -34.08
CA PRO A 156 -13.14 -9.27 -35.54
C PRO A 156 -12.64 -10.65 -35.97
N ALA A 157 -13.38 -11.30 -36.86
CA ALA A 157 -13.04 -12.62 -37.35
C ALA A 157 -11.73 -12.52 -38.15
N PRO A 158 -10.62 -13.11 -37.69
CA PRO A 158 -9.43 -13.18 -38.51
C PRO A 158 -9.71 -14.11 -39.69
N SER A 159 -8.98 -13.92 -40.78
CA SER A 159 -9.00 -14.83 -41.94
C SER A 159 -8.91 -16.31 -41.51
N ARG A 160 -9.43 -17.23 -42.34
CA ARG A 160 -9.51 -18.69 -42.14
C ARG A 160 -8.21 -19.37 -41.64
N ARG A 161 -7.08 -18.67 -41.71
CA ARG A 161 -5.74 -19.08 -41.28
C ARG A 161 -5.48 -18.96 -39.77
N TRP A 162 -6.25 -18.16 -39.03
CA TRP A 162 -6.03 -17.93 -37.58
C TRP A 162 -7.32 -18.14 -36.78
N ARG A 163 -7.47 -19.32 -36.16
CA ARG A 163 -8.57 -19.59 -35.22
C ARG A 163 -8.38 -18.71 -33.97
N PRO A 164 -9.35 -17.86 -33.57
CA PRO A 164 -9.24 -16.98 -32.39
C PRO A 164 -8.82 -17.72 -31.11
N ALA A 165 -9.29 -18.95 -30.91
CA ALA A 165 -8.89 -19.81 -29.79
C ALA A 165 -7.37 -20.10 -29.77
N THR A 166 -6.75 -20.28 -30.94
CA THR A 166 -5.30 -20.51 -31.04
C THR A 166 -4.51 -19.25 -30.69
N LEU A 167 -4.99 -18.08 -31.11
CA LEU A 167 -4.38 -16.78 -30.77
C LEU A 167 -4.47 -16.47 -29.28
N ILE A 168 -5.66 -16.63 -28.69
CA ILE A 168 -5.87 -16.46 -27.24
C ILE A 168 -4.99 -17.43 -26.46
N ARG A 169 -4.94 -18.71 -26.86
CA ARG A 169 -4.06 -19.70 -26.21
C ARG A 169 -2.59 -19.32 -26.30
N ARG A 170 -2.11 -18.87 -27.47
CA ARG A 170 -0.73 -18.40 -27.64
C ARG A 170 -0.45 -17.20 -26.73
N TYR A 171 -1.35 -16.21 -26.74
CA TYR A 171 -1.24 -15.04 -25.88
C TYR A 171 -1.18 -15.42 -24.39
N LEU A 172 -2.05 -16.31 -23.91
CA LEU A 172 -2.06 -16.76 -22.51
C LEU A 172 -0.75 -17.47 -22.15
N TRP A 173 -0.24 -18.35 -23.02
CA TRP A 173 1.07 -18.98 -22.79
C TRP A 173 2.21 -17.97 -22.80
N THR A 174 2.19 -16.98 -23.70
CA THR A 174 3.17 -15.89 -23.70
C THR A 174 3.14 -15.12 -22.40
N MET A 175 1.95 -14.80 -21.86
CA MET A 175 1.84 -14.16 -20.54
C MET A 175 2.39 -15.05 -19.43
N VAL A 176 2.02 -16.34 -19.40
CA VAL A 176 2.56 -17.28 -18.40
C VAL A 176 4.08 -17.32 -18.45
N VAL A 177 4.68 -17.37 -19.64
CA VAL A 177 6.14 -17.33 -19.80
C VAL A 177 6.72 -15.99 -19.31
N ILE A 178 6.13 -14.86 -19.70
CA ILE A 178 6.61 -13.53 -19.24
C ILE A 178 6.53 -13.42 -17.72
N GLU A 179 5.40 -13.76 -17.11
CA GLU A 179 5.22 -13.72 -15.65
C GLU A 179 6.18 -14.68 -14.94
N SER A 180 6.41 -15.88 -15.50
CA SER A 180 7.37 -16.83 -14.96
C SER A 180 8.81 -16.31 -15.06
N LEU A 181 9.17 -15.63 -16.15
CA LEU A 181 10.48 -15.00 -16.33
C LEU A 181 10.67 -13.81 -15.39
N VAL A 182 9.63 -13.00 -15.19
CA VAL A 182 9.65 -11.90 -14.20
C VAL A 182 9.81 -12.48 -12.80
N LEU A 183 9.05 -13.52 -12.44
CA LEU A 183 9.15 -14.20 -11.15
C LEU A 183 10.56 -14.79 -10.95
N LEU A 184 11.10 -15.45 -11.96
CA LEU A 184 12.45 -16.00 -11.94
C LEU A 184 13.48 -14.88 -11.73
N TYR A 185 13.35 -13.78 -12.46
CA TYR A 185 14.22 -12.61 -12.34
C TYR A 185 14.21 -11.97 -10.94
N VAL A 186 13.04 -11.88 -10.30
CA VAL A 186 12.95 -11.29 -8.95
C VAL A 186 13.31 -12.26 -7.82
N THR A 187 13.19 -13.58 -8.03
CA THR A 187 13.45 -14.59 -6.98
C THR A 187 14.84 -15.19 -7.06
N VAL A 188 15.39 -15.41 -8.25
CA VAL A 188 16.67 -16.08 -8.46
C VAL A 188 17.76 -15.05 -8.75
N PRO A 189 18.92 -15.10 -8.06
CA PRO A 189 20.06 -14.25 -8.40
C PRO A 189 20.62 -14.69 -9.76
N ILE A 190 20.42 -13.87 -10.78
CA ILE A 190 21.00 -14.11 -12.10
C ILE A 190 22.32 -13.33 -12.18
N PRO A 191 23.47 -14.01 -12.38
CA PRO A 191 24.76 -13.33 -12.49
C PRO A 191 24.73 -12.20 -13.52
N HIS A 192 25.32 -11.05 -13.17
CA HIS A 192 25.40 -9.84 -14.01
C HIS A 192 24.08 -9.16 -14.38
N VAL A 193 22.93 -9.71 -13.97
CA VAL A 193 21.65 -9.04 -14.17
C VAL A 193 21.31 -8.22 -12.92
N PRO A 194 21.07 -6.91 -13.07
CA PRO A 194 20.75 -6.02 -11.95
C PRO A 194 19.45 -6.44 -11.28
N ARG A 195 19.37 -6.39 -9.96
CA ARG A 195 18.09 -6.54 -9.24
C ARG A 195 17.40 -5.18 -9.09
N PRO A 196 16.05 -5.13 -9.12
CA PRO A 196 15.33 -3.92 -8.80
C PRO A 196 15.71 -3.45 -7.39
N THR A 197 16.04 -2.17 -7.22
CA THR A 197 16.41 -1.55 -5.93
C THR A 197 15.33 -1.63 -4.85
N LEU A 198 14.11 -2.03 -5.25
CA LEU A 198 13.00 -2.38 -4.37
C LEU A 198 13.34 -3.56 -3.45
N PHE A 199 14.20 -4.49 -3.90
CA PHE A 199 14.71 -5.65 -3.17
C PHE A 199 16.14 -5.37 -2.69
N ALA A 200 16.29 -4.40 -1.81
CA ALA A 200 17.59 -4.14 -1.19
C ALA A 200 18.08 -5.42 -0.49
N PRO A 201 19.40 -5.63 -0.38
CA PRO A 201 19.97 -6.73 0.41
C PRO A 201 19.75 -6.47 1.90
N TRP A 202 18.50 -6.60 2.37
CA TRP A 202 18.05 -6.09 3.66
C TRP A 202 18.82 -6.68 4.84
N ASN A 203 19.26 -7.94 4.78
CA ASN A 203 20.17 -8.52 5.77
C ASN A 203 21.43 -7.67 5.94
N HIS A 204 22.04 -7.23 4.83
CA HIS A 204 23.26 -6.41 4.89
C HIS A 204 22.99 -4.99 5.37
N VAL A 205 21.83 -4.42 5.03
CA VAL A 205 21.41 -3.10 5.50
C VAL A 205 21.14 -3.15 7.01
N ALA A 206 20.44 -4.18 7.49
CA ALA A 206 20.15 -4.42 8.89
C ALA A 206 21.42 -4.64 9.71
N SER A 207 22.32 -5.55 9.28
CA SER A 207 23.60 -5.73 9.98
C SER A 207 24.49 -4.48 9.93
N ALA A 208 24.34 -3.60 8.93
CA ALA A 208 25.05 -2.32 8.92
C ALA A 208 24.43 -1.31 9.88
N ALA A 209 23.11 -1.35 10.08
CA ALA A 209 22.42 -0.57 11.10
C ALA A 209 22.77 -1.04 12.51
N GLU A 210 22.79 -2.36 12.77
CA GLU A 210 23.26 -2.96 14.04
C GLU A 210 24.69 -2.51 14.38
N ARG A 211 25.61 -2.56 13.41
CA ARG A 211 26.98 -2.07 13.63
C ARG A 211 27.03 -0.57 13.95
N ALA A 212 26.16 0.23 13.35
CA ALA A 212 26.08 1.66 13.63
C ALA A 212 25.49 1.93 15.03
N GLU A 213 24.52 1.11 15.45
CA GLU A 213 23.96 1.07 16.80
C GLU A 213 25.04 0.73 17.84
N ASP A 214 25.75 -0.38 17.64
CA ASP A 214 26.86 -0.83 18.49
C ASP A 214 27.98 0.23 18.56
N GLU A 215 28.38 0.80 17.41
CA GLU A 215 29.40 1.86 17.35
C GLU A 215 28.94 3.05 18.21
N PHE A 216 27.68 3.46 18.08
CA PHE A 216 27.16 4.61 18.79
C PHE A 216 26.96 4.35 20.29
N GLU A 217 26.52 3.15 20.67
CA GLU A 217 26.41 2.72 22.06
C GLU A 217 27.77 2.76 22.75
N VAL A 218 28.82 2.20 22.14
CA VAL A 218 30.17 2.21 22.71
C VAL A 218 30.67 3.64 22.93
N HIS A 219 30.41 4.55 21.99
CA HIS A 219 30.84 5.95 22.12
C HIS A 219 30.04 6.76 23.14
N THR A 220 28.77 6.42 23.37
CA THR A 220 27.87 7.20 24.24
C THR A 220 27.59 6.53 25.59
N SER A 221 28.00 5.27 25.76
CA SER A 221 27.71 4.41 26.93
C SER A 221 26.20 4.35 27.25
N SER A 222 25.37 4.35 26.22
CA SER A 222 23.90 4.33 26.31
C SER A 222 23.35 3.60 25.09
N GLU A 223 22.52 2.59 25.32
CA GLU A 223 21.80 1.85 24.29
C GLU A 223 20.88 2.80 23.50
N PRO A 224 21.17 3.06 22.21
CA PRO A 224 20.34 3.91 21.38
C PRO A 224 19.18 3.13 20.77
N PHE A 225 18.08 3.81 20.44
CA PHE A 225 17.02 3.23 19.60
C PHE A 225 17.20 3.65 18.13
N ILE A 226 16.50 3.01 17.20
CA ILE A 226 16.62 3.31 15.77
C ILE A 226 15.44 4.15 15.28
N ILE A 227 15.77 5.23 14.57
CA ILE A 227 14.80 6.01 13.79
C ILE A 227 15.06 5.79 12.31
N ALA A 228 14.11 5.21 11.60
CA ALA A 228 14.21 5.01 10.16
C ALA A 228 13.54 6.14 9.37
N GLY A 229 14.26 6.70 8.41
CA GLY A 229 13.78 7.75 7.52
C GLY A 229 12.53 7.37 6.73
N GLY A 230 11.69 8.38 6.49
CA GLY A 230 10.43 8.23 5.75
C GLY A 230 9.26 7.75 6.60
N VAL A 231 8.26 7.14 5.94
CA VAL A 231 6.94 6.93 6.55
C VAL A 231 6.83 5.63 7.34
N TYR A 232 7.32 4.51 6.79
CA TYR A 232 7.23 3.19 7.45
C TYR A 232 8.10 2.11 6.81
N LYS A 233 8.43 2.20 5.50
CA LYS A 233 9.08 1.11 4.77
C LYS A 233 10.43 0.72 5.39
N LEU A 234 11.34 1.69 5.54
CA LEU A 234 12.67 1.43 6.08
C LEU A 234 12.60 0.93 7.53
N ALA A 235 11.70 1.51 8.36
CA ALA A 235 11.47 1.05 9.73
C ALA A 235 11.03 -0.42 9.75
N SER A 236 10.08 -0.80 8.90
CA SER A 236 9.52 -2.15 8.87
C SER A 236 10.55 -3.19 8.43
N GLU A 237 11.38 -2.84 7.45
CA GLU A 237 12.43 -3.74 6.94
C GLU A 237 13.55 -3.89 7.98
N LEU A 238 14.02 -2.80 8.59
CA LEU A 238 15.02 -2.87 9.67
C LEU A 238 14.49 -3.68 10.85
N ALA A 239 13.29 -3.38 11.35
CA ALA A 239 12.67 -4.11 12.47
C ALA A 239 12.53 -5.62 12.20
N PHE A 240 12.22 -6.00 10.95
CA PHE A 240 12.10 -7.41 10.57
C PHE A 240 13.46 -8.11 10.53
N TYR A 241 14.45 -7.51 9.87
CA TYR A 241 15.73 -8.17 9.60
C TYR A 241 16.72 -8.10 10.76
N MET A 242 16.63 -7.09 11.64
CA MET A 242 17.45 -7.00 12.85
C MET A 242 17.02 -7.99 13.95
N ARG A 243 15.80 -8.51 13.87
CA ARG A 243 15.30 -9.53 14.81
C ARG A 243 16.09 -10.84 14.73
N GLU A 244 16.59 -11.20 13.54
CA GLU A 244 17.29 -12.47 13.32
C GLU A 244 18.79 -12.40 13.68
N GLY A 245 19.39 -11.21 13.70
CA GLY A 245 20.83 -11.02 13.85
C GLY A 245 21.34 -10.89 15.29
N SER A 246 20.58 -10.24 16.18
CA SER A 246 21.18 -9.66 17.39
C SER A 246 21.03 -10.47 18.67
N GLY A 247 20.18 -11.50 18.74
CA GLY A 247 19.83 -12.15 20.02
C GLY A 247 19.19 -11.22 21.07
N HIS A 248 19.10 -9.92 20.78
CA HIS A 248 18.44 -8.89 21.54
C HIS A 248 16.97 -8.86 21.13
N THR A 249 16.12 -8.92 22.14
CA THR A 249 14.72 -9.34 21.98
C THR A 249 13.78 -8.21 21.59
N ASP A 250 14.27 -7.01 21.28
CA ASP A 250 13.40 -5.84 21.10
C ASP A 250 13.54 -5.13 19.75
N TRP A 251 12.98 -5.77 18.72
CA TRP A 251 12.53 -5.12 17.48
C TRP A 251 11.63 -3.89 17.75
N ARG A 252 11.15 -3.68 18.99
CA ARG A 252 10.33 -2.54 19.41
C ARG A 252 11.08 -1.21 19.42
N ASP A 253 12.40 -1.22 19.31
CA ASP A 253 13.22 0.00 19.31
C ASP A 253 13.47 0.59 17.92
N VAL A 254 12.85 0.04 16.86
CA VAL A 254 12.89 0.63 15.51
C VAL A 254 11.57 1.33 15.19
N ILE A 255 11.60 2.66 15.07
CA ILE A 255 10.44 3.49 14.72
C ILE A 255 10.67 4.31 13.46
N PRO A 256 9.63 4.62 12.66
CA PRO A 256 9.78 5.57 11.57
C PRO A 256 9.95 6.99 12.10
N GLN A 257 10.67 7.84 11.36
CA GLN A 257 10.78 9.27 11.60
C GLN A 257 9.41 9.92 11.84
N GLY A 258 8.42 9.46 11.06
CA GLY A 258 7.00 9.73 11.22
C GLY A 258 6.53 9.75 12.68
N ALA A 259 6.82 8.67 13.42
CA ALA A 259 6.29 8.45 14.76
C ALA A 259 6.77 9.51 15.75
N VAL A 260 8.00 10.01 15.61
CA VAL A 260 8.60 11.02 16.50
C VAL A 260 7.81 12.34 16.51
N HIS A 261 7.18 12.67 15.38
CA HIS A 261 6.43 13.92 15.20
C HIS A 261 4.91 13.70 15.07
N GLY A 262 4.38 12.56 15.54
CA GLY A 262 2.95 12.24 15.51
C GLY A 262 2.41 11.69 14.16
N GLY A 263 3.27 11.47 13.17
CA GLY A 263 2.97 10.77 11.91
C GLY A 263 3.36 9.29 11.92
N GLY A 264 3.58 8.65 10.77
CA GLY A 264 4.11 7.26 10.73
C GLY A 264 3.06 6.13 10.74
N LEU A 265 1.85 6.41 10.25
CA LEU A 265 0.78 5.42 10.10
C LEU A 265 0.39 4.75 11.42
N ASN A 266 0.44 3.41 11.51
CA ASN A 266 0.05 2.68 12.70
C ASN A 266 1.12 2.69 13.81
N TYR A 267 2.35 3.12 13.51
CA TYR A 267 3.45 3.10 14.50
C TYR A 267 3.15 3.98 15.72
N VAL A 268 2.38 5.07 15.57
CA VAL A 268 1.92 5.90 16.71
C VAL A 268 1.00 5.17 17.68
N ASN A 269 0.37 4.07 17.23
CA ASN A 269 -0.50 3.24 18.08
C ASN A 269 0.24 2.00 18.59
N TRP A 270 1.36 1.62 17.97
CA TRP A 270 2.17 0.45 18.36
C TRP A 270 3.26 0.81 19.37
N HIS A 271 3.76 2.05 19.32
CA HIS A 271 4.82 2.53 20.20
C HIS A 271 4.36 3.76 20.97
N ASN A 272 4.70 3.80 22.25
CA ASN A 272 4.58 4.99 23.06
C ASN A 272 5.87 5.81 22.93
N VAL A 273 5.85 6.84 22.08
CA VAL A 273 7.03 7.67 21.78
C VAL A 273 7.65 8.28 23.05
N ALA A 274 6.84 8.48 24.11
CA ALA A 274 7.32 9.03 25.37
C ALA A 274 8.34 8.13 26.09
N GLU A 275 8.37 6.83 25.79
CA GLU A 275 9.37 5.88 26.31
C GLU A 275 10.76 6.12 25.72
N PHE A 276 10.85 6.83 24.59
CA PHE A 276 12.11 7.18 23.95
C PHE A 276 12.67 8.55 24.39
N PHE A 277 11.93 9.32 25.18
CA PHE A 277 12.40 10.63 25.62
C PHE A 277 13.64 10.53 26.51
N GLY A 278 14.63 11.39 26.23
CA GLY A 278 15.92 11.38 26.87
C GLY A 278 16.90 10.33 26.35
N ARG A 279 16.44 9.35 25.55
CA ARG A 279 17.32 8.33 24.96
C ARG A 279 18.08 8.86 23.75
N ASN A 280 19.24 8.26 23.49
CA ASN A 280 20.00 8.46 22.26
C ASN A 280 19.35 7.65 21.12
N ALA A 281 19.57 8.08 19.88
CA ALA A 281 19.04 7.39 18.70
C ALA A 281 20.05 7.31 17.56
N VAL A 282 19.98 6.24 16.79
CA VAL A 282 20.63 6.12 15.48
C VAL A 282 19.57 6.35 14.40
N PHE A 283 19.71 7.44 13.65
CA PHE A 283 18.82 7.74 12.54
C PHE A 283 19.38 7.13 11.24
N VAL A 284 18.61 6.26 10.57
CA VAL A 284 19.00 5.58 9.33
C VAL A 284 18.18 6.11 8.17
N THR A 285 18.83 6.46 7.05
CA THR A 285 18.16 7.01 5.85
C THR A 285 18.80 6.51 4.56
N ASP A 286 18.02 6.38 3.50
CA ASP A 286 18.51 6.12 2.13
C ASP A 286 18.68 7.40 1.28
N HIS A 287 18.58 8.56 1.91
CA HIS A 287 18.75 9.89 1.31
C HIS A 287 19.71 10.73 2.15
N ASP A 288 20.70 11.34 1.51
CA ASP A 288 21.55 12.38 2.11
C ASP A 288 20.88 13.75 1.86
N ASP A 289 19.89 14.07 2.67
CA ASP A 289 19.14 15.33 2.58
C ASP A 289 19.45 16.23 3.79
N PRO A 290 20.06 17.41 3.58
CA PRO A 290 20.32 18.39 4.63
C PRO A 290 19.06 18.80 5.41
N GLN A 291 17.87 18.74 4.80
CA GLN A 291 16.60 19.06 5.48
C GLN A 291 16.26 18.03 6.57
N VAL A 292 16.64 16.76 6.38
CA VAL A 292 16.44 15.72 7.38
C VAL A 292 17.27 16.01 8.62
N VAL A 293 18.55 16.37 8.45
CA VAL A 293 19.42 16.78 9.56
C VAL A 293 18.87 18.02 10.26
N ALA A 294 18.38 19.01 9.51
CA ALA A 294 17.77 20.20 10.06
C ALA A 294 16.53 19.87 10.92
N THR A 295 15.69 18.96 10.44
CA THR A 295 14.50 18.48 11.17
C THR A 295 14.90 17.76 12.46
N LEU A 296 15.89 16.86 12.41
CA LEU A 296 16.36 16.13 13.61
C LEU A 296 16.88 17.08 14.70
N ARG A 297 17.54 18.19 14.33
CA ARG A 297 18.02 19.20 15.28
C ARG A 297 16.90 19.93 16.03
N GLU A 298 15.66 19.89 15.53
CA GLU A 298 14.50 20.43 16.25
C GLU A 298 14.09 19.54 17.44
N TYR A 299 14.42 18.24 17.40
CA TYR A 299 13.98 17.24 18.37
C TYR A 299 15.12 16.67 19.23
N PHE A 300 16.38 16.83 18.84
CA PHE A 300 17.52 16.27 19.57
C PHE A 300 18.44 17.35 20.15
N ASP A 301 19.20 16.99 21.20
CA ASP A 301 20.21 17.86 21.81
C ASP A 301 21.40 18.12 20.92
N ARG A 302 21.90 17.06 20.30
CA ARG A 302 22.99 17.11 19.34
C ARG A 302 22.68 16.14 18.22
N VAL A 303 23.04 16.52 17.00
CA VAL A 303 22.92 15.67 15.82
C VAL A 303 24.27 15.69 15.13
N ASP A 304 24.90 14.51 15.07
CA ASP A 304 26.20 14.30 14.45
C ASP A 304 26.09 14.41 12.90
N PRO A 305 27.19 14.60 12.15
CA PRO A 305 27.12 14.60 10.68
C PRO A 305 26.75 13.20 10.14
N PRO A 306 26.08 13.13 8.97
CA PRO A 306 25.76 11.85 8.34
C PRO A 306 27.02 11.07 7.97
N LYS A 307 27.02 9.78 8.31
CA LYS A 307 28.08 8.82 7.98
C LYS A 307 27.53 7.77 7.02
N LEU A 308 28.31 7.40 6.01
CA LEU A 308 27.92 6.34 5.07
C LEU A 308 27.87 5.01 5.84
N MET A 309 26.70 4.38 5.86
CA MET A 309 26.43 3.14 6.58
C MET A 309 26.61 1.91 5.67
N TYR A 310 26.03 1.98 4.47
CA TYR A 310 26.04 0.89 3.51
C TYR A 310 25.89 1.41 2.10
N GLU A 311 26.64 0.85 1.17
CA GLU A 311 26.53 1.14 -0.25
C GLU A 311 26.36 -0.16 -1.03
N HIS A 312 25.37 -0.18 -1.92
CA HIS A 312 25.20 -1.29 -2.86
C HIS A 312 25.04 -0.75 -4.27
N ALA A 313 26.00 -1.10 -5.13
CA ALA A 313 25.88 -0.89 -6.55
C ALA A 313 24.93 -1.93 -7.15
N SER A 314 23.85 -1.47 -7.78
CA SER A 314 23.10 -2.33 -8.69
C SER A 314 23.96 -2.63 -9.92
N ALA A 315 23.71 -3.76 -10.60
CA ALA A 315 24.46 -4.09 -11.83
C ALA A 315 24.20 -3.11 -13.00
N LEU A 316 23.26 -2.16 -12.87
CA LEU A 316 23.06 -1.05 -13.83
C LEU A 316 23.91 0.19 -13.50
N GLY A 317 24.80 0.10 -12.51
CA GLY A 317 25.60 1.23 -12.04
C GLY A 317 24.84 2.23 -11.17
N ALA A 318 23.53 2.05 -10.95
CA ALA A 318 22.80 2.83 -9.96
C ALA A 318 23.24 2.37 -8.56
N VAL A 319 23.87 3.28 -7.82
CA VAL A 319 24.36 3.05 -6.47
C VAL A 319 23.30 3.48 -5.48
N LYS A 320 22.85 2.55 -4.62
CA LYS A 320 21.98 2.90 -3.48
C LYS A 320 22.85 3.02 -2.23
N ARG A 321 22.77 4.17 -1.58
CA ARG A 321 23.49 4.49 -0.35
C ARG A 321 22.53 4.58 0.81
N TYR A 322 22.97 4.12 1.96
CA TYR A 322 22.32 4.30 3.23
C TYR A 322 23.29 5.00 4.17
N TRP A 323 22.76 5.95 4.93
CA TRP A 323 23.49 6.78 5.85
C TRP A 323 22.92 6.59 7.24
N TRP A 324 23.77 6.78 8.24
CA TRP A 324 23.35 6.84 9.63
C TRP A 324 23.81 8.15 10.28
N ILE A 325 23.03 8.62 11.24
CA ILE A 325 23.27 9.86 11.97
C ILE A 325 23.07 9.60 13.47
N GLY A 326 24.10 9.85 14.26
CA GLY A 326 24.01 9.82 15.72
C GLY A 326 23.20 11.00 16.26
N CYS A 327 22.12 10.71 16.98
CA CYS A 327 21.22 11.69 17.56
C CYS A 327 21.24 11.56 19.10
N HIS A 328 21.55 12.65 19.78
CA HIS A 328 21.78 12.65 21.23
C HIS A 328 20.57 13.22 21.94
N ARG A 329 20.01 12.45 22.88
CA ARG A 329 18.85 12.78 23.73
C ARG A 329 17.64 13.35 22.99
N LEU A 330 16.65 12.50 22.73
CA LEU A 330 15.36 12.92 22.18
C LEU A 330 14.60 13.82 23.17
N ALA A 331 14.23 15.02 22.73
CA ALA A 331 13.41 15.95 23.50
C ALA A 331 11.92 15.57 23.45
N GLY A 332 11.21 15.76 24.57
CA GLY A 332 9.76 15.50 24.67
C GLY A 332 8.87 16.47 23.87
N THR A 333 9.43 17.60 23.44
CA THR A 333 8.77 18.61 22.61
C THR A 333 9.79 19.25 21.66
N PRO A 334 9.40 19.69 20.44
CA PRO A 334 10.31 20.40 19.56
C PRO A 334 10.87 21.65 20.24
N LYS A 335 12.19 21.87 20.10
CA LYS A 335 12.91 22.97 20.74
C LYS A 335 12.51 24.35 20.24
N GLN A 336 12.09 24.42 18.98
CA GLN A 336 11.51 25.61 18.38
C GLN A 336 10.00 25.37 18.27
N GLY A 337 9.18 26.22 18.85
CA GLY A 337 7.71 26.10 18.90
C GLY A 337 6.98 26.16 17.56
N ARG A 338 7.56 25.64 16.47
CA ARG A 338 6.87 25.42 15.20
C ARG A 338 5.91 24.24 15.35
N ARG A 339 4.63 24.57 15.50
CA ARG A 339 3.53 23.68 15.12
C ARG A 339 3.78 23.19 13.69
N ALA A 340 3.85 21.88 13.50
CA ALA A 340 3.72 21.30 12.16
C ALA A 340 2.42 21.84 11.53
N ILE A 341 2.56 22.42 10.34
CA ILE A 341 1.45 23.04 9.62
C ILE A 341 0.43 21.95 9.29
N GLY A 342 -0.75 22.01 9.90
CA GLY A 342 -1.96 21.35 9.38
C GLY A 342 -2.55 20.15 10.11
N GLU A 343 -2.24 19.88 11.38
CA GLU A 343 -2.95 18.85 12.17
C GLU A 343 -3.58 19.40 13.48
N PRO A 344 -4.77 18.92 13.87
CA PRO A 344 -5.40 19.28 15.14
C PRO A 344 -4.56 18.75 16.32
N GLU A 345 -4.70 19.41 17.46
CA GLU A 345 -3.86 19.23 18.65
C GLU A 345 -3.40 17.80 18.95
N HIS A 346 -2.09 17.68 19.20
CA HIS A 346 -1.41 16.47 19.66
C HIS A 346 -2.11 15.90 20.92
N PRO A 347 -2.58 14.63 20.94
CA PRO A 347 -3.16 14.01 22.14
C PRO A 347 -2.19 13.98 23.33
N VAL A 348 -0.89 13.88 23.03
CA VAL A 348 0.20 13.85 24.03
C VAL A 348 0.35 15.19 24.76
N ALA A 349 0.10 16.32 24.09
CA ALA A 349 0.14 17.65 24.72
C ALA A 349 -1.06 17.88 25.66
N ALA A 350 -2.19 17.20 25.42
CA ALA A 350 -3.38 17.27 26.28
C ALA A 350 -3.22 16.40 27.55
N LEU A 351 -2.49 15.28 27.47
CA LEU A 351 -2.20 14.41 28.61
C LEU A 351 -1.18 15.01 29.59
N ALA A 352 -0.18 15.75 29.10
CA ALA A 352 0.81 16.42 29.94
C ALA A 352 0.23 17.61 30.75
N ARG A 353 -0.93 18.16 30.36
CA ARG A 353 -1.60 19.26 31.10
C ARG A 353 -2.63 18.79 32.13
N ARG A 354 -2.85 17.47 32.25
CA ARG A 354 -3.82 16.86 33.19
C ARG A 354 -3.15 16.11 34.34
N ARG A 355 -1.86 16.35 34.59
CA ARG A 355 -1.18 15.89 35.81
C ARG A 355 -0.71 17.06 36.63
#